data_AF-A0A518I5W4-F1
#
_entry.id   AF-A0A518I5W4-F1
#
_cell.length_a   1.000
_cell.length_b   1.000
_cell.length_c   1.000
_cell.angle_alpha   90.00
_cell.angle_beta   90.00
_cell.angle_gamma   90.00
#
_symmetry.space_group_name_H-M   'P 1'
#
loop_
_entity.id
_entity.type
_entity.pdbx_description
1 polymer ?
#
loop_
_entity_poly.entity_id
_entity_poly.type
_entity_poly.pdbx_seq_one_letter_code
_entity_poly.pdbx_strand_id
1 'polypeptide(L)'
;MFYVPSTFLVDLPGLLRRNLHQFMMSNPFCSQEASEQNRLIKAGPVIPAGHQKQSSPADDIAVYDHDRVSGFSPILKMTQSAYREIMDDLVELPFRREKAGMLLGPSEEDDLVTHYIPDKNGRATYSSFTLDAASLNKTLRKYKGVALNCKGVVHVHPPGVLQPSLGDLVYVAQLFANPKNKEATQVMLPIICNGRLYPYLIHAESPREVLIPRLILI
;
A
#
# COMPACT_ATOMS: atom_id res chain seq x y z
N MET A 1 11.36 1.90 -9.83
CA MET A 1 12.11 2.44 -8.66
C MET A 1 11.08 2.84 -7.59
N PHE A 2 11.23 2.45 -6.32
CA PHE A 2 10.25 2.79 -5.26
C PHE A 2 10.90 3.59 -4.13
N TYR A 3 10.22 4.65 -3.69
CA TYR A 3 10.58 5.53 -2.59
C TYR A 3 9.28 6.05 -1.96
N VAL A 4 9.10 5.82 -0.66
CA VAL A 4 7.97 6.30 0.17
C VAL A 4 8.30 7.70 0.71
N PRO A 5 7.32 8.62 0.88
CA PRO A 5 7.60 10.00 1.28
C PRO A 5 8.16 10.10 2.71
N SER A 6 9.19 10.94 2.87
CA SER A 6 9.70 11.39 4.16
C SER A 6 8.97 12.68 4.58
N THR A 7 8.37 12.68 5.75
CA THR A 7 8.19 13.93 6.51
C THR A 7 9.58 14.50 6.83
N PHE A 8 9.89 15.60 6.14
CA PHE A 8 10.83 16.72 6.36
C PHE A 8 12.32 16.52 6.74
N LEU A 9 13.14 17.21 5.91
CA LEU A 9 14.49 17.81 6.08
C LEU A 9 14.94 17.98 7.55
N VAL A 10 16.18 17.76 7.97
CA VAL A 10 17.48 18.29 7.49
C VAL A 10 18.58 17.38 8.05
N ASP A 11 19.59 16.98 7.25
CA ASP A 11 21.01 16.88 7.68
C ASP A 11 21.88 16.26 6.59
N LEU A 12 22.78 17.08 6.01
CA LEU A 12 24.20 16.80 5.69
C LEU A 12 24.80 18.01 4.93
N PRO A 13 26.13 18.22 5.01
CA PRO A 13 26.77 19.54 4.94
C PRO A 13 27.22 19.95 3.53
N GLY A 14 27.25 21.27 3.32
CA GLY A 14 28.20 21.93 2.43
C GLY A 14 27.75 22.15 0.98
N LEU A 15 27.77 23.42 0.56
CA LEU A 15 27.72 23.94 -0.81
C LEU A 15 26.34 23.78 -1.50
N LEU A 16 25.54 24.80 -1.81
CA LEU A 16 25.78 26.21 -2.10
C LEU A 16 24.46 26.97 -1.84
N ARG A 17 24.47 28.04 -1.04
CA ARG A 17 23.33 28.95 -0.88
C ARG A 17 23.26 29.91 -2.06
N ARG A 18 22.12 30.01 -2.74
CA ARG A 18 21.50 31.29 -3.12
C ARG A 18 19.97 31.18 -3.09
N ASN A 19 19.39 32.05 -2.26
CA ASN A 19 18.02 32.58 -2.28
C ASN A 19 16.86 31.57 -2.21
N LEU A 20 16.18 31.50 -1.06
CA LEU A 20 14.88 32.17 -0.91
C LEU A 20 14.45 32.18 0.56
N HIS A 21 14.26 33.39 1.05
CA HIS A 21 13.46 33.73 2.21
C HIS A 21 11.98 33.46 1.86
N GLN A 22 11.11 33.44 2.89
CA GLN A 22 9.66 33.67 2.80
C GLN A 22 8.76 32.43 2.58
N PHE A 23 8.39 31.74 3.66
CA PHE A 23 7.08 31.89 4.33
C PHE A 23 6.92 30.87 5.47
N MET A 24 6.97 31.37 6.70
CA MET A 24 6.31 30.78 7.88
C MET A 24 4.91 31.42 8.02
N MET A 25 4.09 30.83 8.91
CA MET A 25 2.77 31.26 9.38
C MET A 25 1.66 30.76 8.45
N SER A 26 0.72 29.91 8.87
CA SER A 26 -0.13 29.89 10.07
C SER A 26 -1.01 28.61 9.95
N ASN A 27 -1.65 27.98 10.93
CA ASN A 27 -1.99 28.28 12.30
C ASN A 27 -2.44 26.96 13.01
N PRO A 28 -2.75 27.00 14.33
CA PRO A 28 -2.58 25.88 15.26
C PRO A 28 -3.89 25.23 15.79
N PHE A 29 -3.70 24.15 16.58
CA PHE A 29 -4.43 23.74 17.80
C PHE A 29 -5.97 23.72 17.83
N CYS A 30 -6.57 22.65 18.35
CA CYS A 30 -6.93 22.54 19.78
C CYS A 30 -7.97 21.42 20.03
N SER A 31 -7.80 20.74 21.16
CA SER A 31 -8.63 19.69 21.74
C SER A 31 -9.35 20.22 23.00
N GLN A 32 -10.58 19.77 23.28
CA GLN A 32 -11.23 19.60 24.60
C GLN A 32 -12.67 19.08 24.37
N GLU A 33 -13.06 17.92 24.91
CA GLU A 33 -13.66 17.62 26.24
C GLU A 33 -15.14 17.98 26.43
N ALA A 34 -15.79 17.18 27.28
CA ALA A 34 -17.22 16.86 27.33
C ALA A 34 -18.05 17.70 28.32
N SER A 35 -19.38 17.68 28.16
CA SER A 35 -20.35 17.76 29.29
C SER A 35 -21.76 17.34 28.88
N GLU A 36 -22.43 16.59 29.75
CA GLU A 36 -23.83 16.14 29.72
C GLU A 36 -24.85 17.27 30.06
N GLN A 37 -26.09 17.18 29.56
CA GLN A 37 -27.35 17.02 30.36
C GLN A 37 -28.67 17.24 29.56
N ASN A 38 -29.51 16.19 29.56
CA ASN A 38 -30.99 16.13 29.73
C ASN A 38 -31.97 17.12 29.05
N ARG A 39 -32.95 16.60 28.26
CA ARG A 39 -34.39 16.46 28.64
C ARG A 39 -35.32 15.86 27.56
N LEU A 40 -36.42 15.31 28.08
CA LEU A 40 -37.53 14.47 27.57
C LEU A 40 -38.39 14.92 26.35
N ILE A 41 -38.80 13.89 25.57
CA ILE A 41 -40.13 13.51 25.02
C ILE A 41 -40.86 14.42 24.01
N LYS A 42 -41.13 13.89 22.79
CA LYS A 42 -42.48 13.60 22.24
C LYS A 42 -42.42 12.79 20.94
N ALA A 43 -43.39 11.88 20.79
CA ALA A 43 -43.52 10.93 19.68
C ALA A 43 -44.55 11.39 18.63
N GLY A 44 -44.29 11.02 17.37
CA GLY A 44 -45.22 10.86 16.24
C GLY A 44 -45.20 11.96 15.16
N PRO A 45 -45.66 11.71 13.91
CA PRO A 45 -45.83 10.45 13.18
C PRO A 45 -44.91 10.34 11.94
N VAL A 46 -44.82 9.12 11.42
CA VAL A 46 -44.08 8.70 10.23
C VAL A 46 -44.75 9.22 8.94
N ILE A 47 -43.98 9.84 8.05
CA ILE A 47 -44.29 10.00 6.62
C ILE A 47 -43.03 9.60 5.82
N PRO A 48 -43.12 8.63 4.89
CA PRO A 48 -41.98 8.19 4.10
C PRO A 48 -41.78 9.14 2.91
N ALA A 49 -40.96 10.17 3.09
CA ALA A 49 -40.46 10.94 1.96
C ALA A 49 -39.28 10.18 1.34
N GLY A 50 -39.51 9.59 0.17
CA GLY A 50 -38.49 8.96 -0.66
C GLY A 50 -37.34 9.93 -0.93
N HIS A 51 -36.28 9.81 -0.14
CA HIS A 51 -34.98 10.33 -0.51
C HIS A 51 -34.44 9.42 -1.60
N GLN A 52 -34.57 9.86 -2.86
CA GLN A 52 -33.61 9.45 -3.89
C GLN A 52 -32.24 9.80 -3.34
N LYS A 53 -31.55 8.78 -2.84
CA LYS A 53 -30.14 8.82 -2.52
C LYS A 53 -29.45 9.08 -3.85
N GLN A 54 -29.18 10.35 -4.15
CA GLN A 54 -28.16 10.70 -5.12
C GLN A 54 -26.90 10.02 -4.61
N SER A 55 -26.55 8.90 -5.24
CA SER A 55 -25.26 8.28 -5.07
C SER A 55 -24.25 9.38 -5.39
N SER A 56 -23.57 9.87 -4.37
CA SER A 56 -22.27 10.51 -4.56
C SER A 56 -21.45 9.59 -5.45
N PRO A 57 -20.58 10.10 -6.34
CA PRO A 57 -19.62 9.28 -7.05
C PRO A 57 -18.65 8.75 -5.99
N ALA A 58 -19.05 7.67 -5.32
CA ALA A 58 -18.17 6.89 -4.49
C ALA A 58 -17.10 6.36 -5.45
N ASP A 59 -15.85 6.60 -5.08
CA ASP A 59 -14.68 6.12 -5.80
C ASP A 59 -14.82 4.60 -6.05
N ASP A 60 -15.35 4.23 -7.22
CA ASP A 60 -15.51 2.83 -7.62
C ASP A 60 -14.12 2.24 -7.84
N ILE A 61 -13.66 1.47 -6.86
CA ILE A 61 -12.48 0.61 -7.00
C ILE A 61 -12.91 -0.55 -7.90
N ALA A 62 -12.41 -0.57 -9.12
CA ALA A 62 -12.66 -1.65 -10.06
C ALA A 62 -11.59 -2.73 -9.90
N VAL A 63 -12.00 -3.88 -9.37
CA VAL A 63 -11.19 -5.10 -9.35
C VAL A 63 -11.54 -5.91 -10.58
N TYR A 64 -10.58 -6.04 -11.50
CA TYR A 64 -10.79 -6.76 -12.75
C TYR A 64 -10.18 -8.16 -12.68
N ASP A 65 -11.05 -9.15 -12.77
CA ASP A 65 -10.65 -10.52 -13.06
C ASP A 65 -10.55 -10.70 -14.58
N HIS A 66 -9.36 -10.46 -15.13
CA HIS A 66 -9.11 -10.50 -16.58
C HIS A 66 -9.29 -11.89 -17.21
N ASP A 67 -9.41 -12.96 -16.41
CA ASP A 67 -9.64 -14.32 -16.94
C ASP A 67 -10.95 -14.41 -17.75
N ARG A 68 -11.89 -13.46 -17.58
CA ARG A 68 -13.20 -13.49 -18.25
C ARG A 68 -13.26 -12.86 -19.63
N VAL A 69 -12.28 -12.05 -20.05
CA VAL A 69 -12.45 -11.17 -21.23
C VAL A 69 -11.38 -11.33 -22.32
N SER A 70 -10.13 -11.67 -21.98
CA SER A 70 -9.03 -11.66 -22.96
C SER A 70 -8.14 -12.90 -22.99
N GLY A 71 -8.33 -13.87 -22.10
CA GLY A 71 -7.54 -15.11 -22.07
C GLY A 71 -6.07 -14.96 -21.65
N PHE A 72 -5.63 -13.74 -21.31
CA PHE A 72 -4.26 -13.44 -20.87
C PHE A 72 -4.30 -12.57 -19.61
N SER A 73 -4.48 -13.19 -18.44
CA SER A 73 -4.19 -12.54 -17.17
C SER A 73 -2.68 -12.28 -17.05
N PRO A 74 -2.26 -11.16 -16.45
CA PRO A 74 -0.85 -10.88 -16.22
C PRO A 74 -0.21 -12.00 -15.39
N ILE A 75 1.10 -12.17 -15.50
CA ILE A 75 1.85 -13.19 -14.76
C ILE A 75 2.61 -12.52 -13.61
N LEU A 76 2.64 -13.19 -12.47
CA LEU A 76 3.57 -12.92 -11.38
C LEU A 76 4.43 -14.17 -11.18
N LYS A 77 5.70 -14.12 -11.59
CA LYS A 77 6.68 -15.16 -11.26
C LYS A 77 7.27 -14.87 -9.88
N MET A 78 7.41 -15.90 -9.07
CA MET A 78 8.08 -15.80 -7.78
C MET A 78 8.94 -17.02 -7.53
N THR A 79 10.19 -16.80 -7.12
CA THR A 79 11.04 -17.92 -6.71
C THR A 79 10.45 -18.65 -5.50
N GLN A 80 10.61 -19.96 -5.46
CA GLN A 80 10.14 -20.76 -4.30
C GLN A 80 10.79 -20.34 -2.98
N SER A 81 12.01 -19.79 -2.99
CA SER A 81 12.65 -19.22 -1.80
C SER A 81 11.91 -17.99 -1.31
N ALA A 82 11.68 -16.99 -2.17
CA ALA A 82 10.96 -15.78 -1.79
C ALA A 82 9.54 -16.10 -1.31
N TYR A 83 8.84 -17.01 -1.99
CA TYR A 83 7.51 -17.44 -1.56
C TYR A 83 7.52 -18.03 -0.15
N ARG A 84 8.43 -18.97 0.13
CA ARG A 84 8.55 -19.59 1.47
C ARG A 84 8.88 -18.56 2.54
N GLU A 85 9.85 -17.68 2.29
CA GLU A 85 10.22 -16.63 3.25
C GLU A 85 9.05 -15.70 3.59
N ILE A 86 8.21 -15.35 2.59
CA ILE A 86 6.98 -14.58 2.80
C ILE A 86 6.00 -15.34 3.67
N MET A 87 5.74 -16.61 3.35
CA MET A 87 4.78 -17.42 4.11
C MET A 87 5.25 -17.62 5.54
N ASP A 88 6.55 -17.88 5.75
CA ASP A 88 7.15 -18.07 7.07
C ASP A 88 7.12 -16.80 7.93
N ASP A 89 7.31 -15.61 7.33
CA ASP A 89 7.24 -14.36 8.09
C ASP A 89 5.80 -13.86 8.32
N LEU A 90 4.94 -13.91 7.30
CA LEU A 90 3.66 -13.20 7.33
C LEU A 90 2.48 -14.07 7.79
N VAL A 91 2.57 -15.40 7.69
CA VAL A 91 1.48 -16.28 8.17
C VAL A 91 1.63 -16.50 9.67
N GLU A 92 0.87 -15.76 10.46
CA GLU A 92 0.76 -15.95 11.92
C GLU A 92 -0.62 -16.50 12.29
N LEU A 93 -0.65 -17.54 13.15
CA LEU A 93 -1.88 -18.12 13.70
C LEU A 93 -1.82 -18.14 15.25
N PRO A 94 -2.77 -17.47 15.95
CA PRO A 94 -3.82 -16.61 15.40
C PRO A 94 -3.25 -15.32 14.80
N PHE A 95 -3.94 -14.75 13.81
CA PHE A 95 -3.62 -13.42 13.31
C PHE A 95 -3.61 -12.40 14.46
N ARG A 96 -2.59 -11.54 14.53
CA ARG A 96 -2.44 -10.56 15.61
C ARG A 96 -2.42 -9.11 15.15
N ARG A 97 -1.81 -8.85 13.99
CA ARG A 97 -1.64 -7.53 13.41
C ARG A 97 -1.25 -7.67 11.96
N GLU A 98 -1.42 -6.58 11.22
CA GLU A 98 -0.82 -6.49 9.91
C GLU A 98 0.72 -6.51 10.02
N LYS A 99 1.35 -6.99 8.96
CA LYS A 99 2.81 -7.03 8.76
C LYS A 99 3.05 -6.88 7.28
N ALA A 100 4.21 -6.36 6.92
CA ALA A 100 4.57 -6.16 5.53
C ALA A 100 6.05 -6.41 5.27
N GLY A 101 6.42 -6.49 4.00
CA GLY A 101 7.80 -6.48 3.57
C GLY A 101 7.93 -6.09 2.10
N MET A 102 9.16 -5.84 1.69
CA MET A 102 9.50 -5.38 0.35
C MET A 102 9.85 -6.57 -0.55
N LEU A 103 9.32 -6.55 -1.78
CA LEU A 103 9.61 -7.53 -2.81
C LEU A 103 10.71 -7.00 -3.74
N LEU A 104 11.73 -7.82 -4.01
CA LEU A 104 12.79 -7.48 -4.95
C LEU A 104 12.89 -8.51 -6.09
N GLY A 105 13.36 -8.03 -7.24
CA GLY A 105 13.56 -8.85 -8.43
C GLY A 105 14.56 -8.23 -9.40
N PRO A 106 15.00 -8.96 -10.45
CA PRO A 106 15.89 -8.44 -11.48
C PRO A 106 15.37 -7.15 -12.10
N SER A 107 16.24 -6.17 -12.33
CA SER A 107 15.84 -4.88 -12.91
C SER A 107 15.23 -5.00 -14.30
N GLU A 108 15.67 -6.00 -15.08
CA GLU A 108 15.24 -6.25 -16.46
C GLU A 108 13.90 -7.03 -16.57
N GLU A 109 13.42 -7.64 -15.46
CA GLU A 109 12.22 -8.48 -15.46
C GLU A 109 11.19 -7.94 -14.47
N ASP A 110 10.18 -7.23 -14.95
CA ASP A 110 9.16 -6.58 -14.11
C ASP A 110 8.18 -7.53 -13.43
N ASP A 111 8.05 -8.76 -13.92
CA ASP A 111 7.10 -9.77 -13.45
C ASP A 111 7.74 -10.83 -12.53
N LEU A 112 9.03 -10.70 -12.20
CA LEU A 112 9.77 -11.70 -11.41
C LEU A 112 10.18 -11.18 -10.03
N VAL A 113 9.77 -11.89 -8.99
CA VAL A 113 10.22 -11.71 -7.60
C VAL A 113 11.20 -12.81 -7.20
N THR A 114 12.40 -12.41 -6.78
CA THR A 114 13.47 -13.33 -6.35
C THR A 114 13.82 -13.22 -4.87
N HIS A 115 13.49 -12.10 -4.21
CA HIS A 115 13.81 -11.91 -2.80
C HIS A 115 12.66 -11.24 -2.04
N TYR A 116 12.55 -11.60 -0.78
CA TYR A 116 11.69 -10.96 0.19
C TYR A 116 12.53 -10.30 1.29
N ILE A 117 12.18 -9.05 1.63
CA ILE A 117 12.84 -8.31 2.71
C ILE A 117 11.78 -7.94 3.75
N PRO A 118 11.75 -8.60 4.93
CA PRO A 118 10.76 -8.30 5.96
C PRO A 118 10.96 -6.88 6.52
N ASP A 119 9.86 -6.16 6.73
CA ASP A 119 9.90 -4.90 7.45
C ASP A 119 9.87 -5.14 8.97
N LYS A 120 11.06 -5.15 9.57
CA LYS A 120 11.24 -5.42 11.00
C LYS A 120 10.87 -4.26 11.91
N ASN A 121 10.81 -3.04 11.36
CA ASN A 121 10.68 -1.80 12.13
C ASN A 121 9.42 -1.01 11.78
N GLY A 122 8.64 -1.49 10.81
CA GLY A 122 7.32 -0.96 10.50
C GLY A 122 6.39 -0.96 11.70
N ARG A 123 5.43 -0.05 11.69
CA ARG A 123 4.36 0.01 12.68
C ARG A 123 3.13 -0.65 12.11
N ALA A 124 2.39 -1.38 12.93
CA ALA A 124 1.16 -2.00 12.49
C ALA A 124 0.12 -2.02 13.61
N THR A 125 -1.13 -1.97 13.18
CA THR A 125 -2.32 -2.21 13.99
C THR A 125 -2.98 -3.50 13.52
N TYR A 126 -4.19 -3.77 14.02
CA TYR A 126 -4.98 -4.91 13.57
C TYR A 126 -5.49 -4.77 12.13
N SER A 127 -5.49 -3.56 11.56
CA SER A 127 -6.14 -3.27 10.26
C SER A 127 -5.41 -2.18 9.46
N SER A 128 -4.13 -1.95 9.76
CA SER A 128 -3.27 -1.05 8.99
C SER A 128 -1.79 -1.31 9.30
N PHE A 129 -0.92 -0.99 8.35
CA PHE A 129 0.53 -0.95 8.55
C PHE A 129 1.14 0.37 8.05
N THR A 130 2.36 0.65 8.48
CA THR A 130 3.19 1.75 8.00
C THR A 130 4.61 1.24 7.94
N LEU A 131 5.19 1.28 6.73
CA LEU A 131 6.53 0.75 6.51
C LEU A 131 7.61 1.63 7.16
N ASP A 132 8.68 1.00 7.67
CA ASP A 132 9.95 1.71 7.91
C ASP A 132 10.68 1.94 6.59
N ALA A 133 10.17 2.92 5.85
CA ALA A 133 10.70 3.33 4.57
C ALA A 133 12.20 3.69 4.62
N ALA A 134 12.69 4.25 5.72
CA ALA A 134 14.08 4.65 5.84
C ALA A 134 15.01 3.42 5.84
N SER A 135 14.68 2.42 6.67
CA SER A 135 15.43 1.16 6.73
C SER A 135 15.31 0.38 5.43
N LEU A 136 14.09 0.25 4.86
CA LEU A 136 13.88 -0.46 3.60
C LEU A 136 14.63 0.20 2.44
N ASN A 137 14.62 1.53 2.33
CA ASN A 137 15.38 2.25 1.31
C ASN A 137 16.90 2.08 1.48
N LYS A 138 17.40 2.02 2.72
CA LYS A 138 18.81 1.71 2.99
C LYS A 138 19.18 0.31 2.50
N THR A 139 18.31 -0.66 2.71
CA THR A 139 18.49 -2.02 2.21
C THR A 139 18.42 -2.07 0.69
N LEU A 140 17.40 -1.45 0.08
CA LEU A 140 17.22 -1.40 -1.38
C LEU A 140 18.45 -0.84 -2.10
N ARG A 141 19.09 0.20 -1.57
CA ARG A 141 20.32 0.77 -2.16
C ARG A 141 21.45 -0.26 -2.30
N LYS A 142 21.55 -1.25 -1.40
CA LYS A 142 22.56 -2.31 -1.49
C LYS A 142 22.25 -3.27 -2.63
N TYR A 143 20.98 -3.63 -2.80
CA TYR A 143 20.51 -4.55 -3.84
C TYR A 143 20.55 -3.94 -5.24
N LYS A 144 20.41 -2.62 -5.36
CA LYS A 144 20.58 -1.92 -6.64
C LYS A 144 21.97 -2.14 -7.26
N GLY A 145 23.01 -2.27 -6.44
CA GLY A 145 24.38 -2.53 -6.92
C GLY A 145 24.55 -3.86 -7.63
N VAL A 146 23.60 -4.79 -7.48
CA VAL A 146 23.59 -6.11 -8.13
C VAL A 146 22.38 -6.26 -9.07
N ALA A 147 21.91 -5.16 -9.64
CA ALA A 147 20.81 -5.11 -10.61
C ALA A 147 19.49 -5.71 -10.11
N LEU A 148 19.20 -5.54 -8.81
CA LEU A 148 17.90 -5.84 -8.24
C LEU A 148 17.13 -4.54 -7.92
N ASN A 149 15.85 -4.53 -8.30
CA ASN A 149 14.93 -3.43 -8.07
C ASN A 149 13.78 -3.88 -7.18
N CYS A 150 13.17 -2.93 -6.47
CA CYS A 150 11.92 -3.17 -5.76
C CYS A 150 10.79 -3.36 -6.78
N LYS A 151 9.99 -4.41 -6.58
CA LYS A 151 8.84 -4.79 -7.41
C LYS A 151 7.51 -4.45 -6.74
N GLY A 152 7.53 -4.25 -5.43
CA GLY A 152 6.34 -3.89 -4.67
C GLY A 152 6.45 -4.23 -3.20
N VAL A 153 5.29 -4.36 -2.57
CA VAL A 153 5.15 -4.64 -1.14
C VAL A 153 4.19 -5.83 -0.99
N VAL A 154 4.51 -6.75 -0.09
CA VAL A 154 3.58 -7.80 0.34
C VAL A 154 3.18 -7.53 1.78
N HIS A 155 1.91 -7.73 2.11
CA HIS A 155 1.41 -7.54 3.47
C HIS A 155 0.33 -8.54 3.85
N VAL A 156 0.03 -8.66 5.13
CA VAL A 156 -1.03 -9.56 5.64
C VAL A 156 -2.25 -8.76 6.07
N HIS A 157 -3.42 -9.24 5.66
CA HIS A 157 -4.72 -8.70 6.03
C HIS A 157 -5.39 -9.52 7.13
N PRO A 158 -6.33 -8.91 7.88
CA PRO A 158 -7.25 -9.63 8.75
C PRO A 158 -7.99 -10.75 8.01
N PRO A 159 -8.38 -11.83 8.72
CA PRO A 159 -9.18 -12.90 8.14
C PRO A 159 -10.43 -12.39 7.43
N GLY A 160 -10.62 -12.81 6.18
CA GLY A 160 -11.79 -12.47 5.36
C GLY A 160 -11.64 -11.19 4.52
N VAL A 161 -10.58 -10.40 4.69
CA VAL A 161 -10.31 -9.20 3.89
C VAL A 161 -9.34 -9.56 2.77
N LEU A 162 -9.87 -10.10 1.67
CA LEU A 162 -9.04 -10.67 0.60
C LEU A 162 -8.47 -9.63 -0.37
N GLN A 163 -9.13 -8.48 -0.50
CA GLN A 163 -8.81 -7.48 -1.52
C GLN A 163 -8.04 -6.29 -0.94
N PRO A 164 -7.26 -5.56 -1.75
CA PRO A 164 -6.65 -4.30 -1.34
C PRO A 164 -7.71 -3.31 -0.85
N SER A 165 -7.41 -2.65 0.26
CA SER A 165 -8.21 -1.57 0.80
C SER A 165 -8.03 -0.28 0.00
N LEU A 166 -8.90 0.71 0.21
CA LEU A 166 -8.68 2.06 -0.32
C LEU A 166 -7.35 2.66 0.18
N GLY A 167 -6.95 2.37 1.42
CA GLY A 167 -5.68 2.83 1.97
C GLY A 167 -4.48 2.29 1.19
N ASP A 168 -4.54 1.04 0.76
CA ASP A 168 -3.50 0.42 -0.06
C ASP A 168 -3.41 1.09 -1.44
N LEU A 169 -4.54 1.35 -2.08
CA LEU A 169 -4.56 2.00 -3.40
C LEU A 169 -4.08 3.45 -3.33
N VAL A 170 -4.44 4.17 -2.26
CA VAL A 170 -3.92 5.53 -2.01
C VAL A 170 -2.41 5.49 -1.82
N TYR A 171 -1.90 4.52 -1.05
CA TYR A 171 -0.46 4.33 -0.87
C TYR A 171 0.26 4.06 -2.20
N VAL A 172 -0.27 3.15 -3.02
CA VAL A 172 0.31 2.81 -4.33
C VAL A 172 0.25 4.01 -5.30
N ALA A 173 -0.87 4.75 -5.31
CA ALA A 173 -0.97 5.98 -6.10
C ALA A 173 0.09 7.02 -5.68
N GLN A 174 0.34 7.17 -4.37
CA GLN A 174 1.40 8.04 -3.87
C GLN A 174 2.81 7.56 -4.26
N LEU A 175 3.03 6.25 -4.35
CA LEU A 175 4.29 5.70 -4.87
C LEU A 175 4.52 6.13 -6.32
N PHE A 176 3.51 6.02 -7.19
CA PHE A 176 3.63 6.43 -8.59
C PHE A 176 3.76 7.95 -8.75
N ALA A 177 3.08 8.74 -7.92
CA ALA A 177 3.15 10.19 -7.94
C ALA A 177 4.54 10.74 -7.54
N ASN A 178 5.40 9.92 -6.90
CA ASN A 178 6.73 10.35 -6.52
C ASN A 178 7.66 10.43 -7.75
N PRO A 179 8.25 11.61 -8.07
CA PRO A 179 9.11 11.77 -9.24
C PRO A 179 10.33 10.85 -9.28
N LYS A 180 10.77 10.35 -8.11
CA LYS A 180 11.87 9.37 -8.00
C LYS A 180 11.50 7.98 -8.51
N ASN A 181 10.21 7.73 -8.75
CA ASN A 181 9.66 6.45 -9.14
C ASN A 181 9.16 6.43 -10.60
N LYS A 182 9.54 7.42 -11.41
CA LYS A 182 9.09 7.59 -12.81
C LYS A 182 9.29 6.37 -13.74
N GLU A 183 10.22 5.49 -13.39
CA GLU A 183 10.50 4.26 -14.14
C GLU A 183 9.62 3.08 -13.70
N ALA A 184 8.87 3.21 -12.60
CA ALA A 184 7.95 2.18 -12.15
C ALA A 184 6.66 2.24 -12.98
N THR A 185 6.45 1.24 -13.82
CA THR A 185 5.24 1.06 -14.65
C THR A 185 4.16 0.26 -13.91
N GLN A 186 4.57 -0.52 -12.90
CA GLN A 186 3.68 -1.36 -12.11
C GLN A 186 4.20 -1.59 -10.69
N VAL A 187 3.28 -1.88 -9.77
CA VAL A 187 3.53 -2.27 -8.37
C VAL A 187 2.84 -3.60 -8.12
N MET A 188 3.60 -4.57 -7.60
CA MET A 188 3.02 -5.77 -7.00
C MET A 188 2.56 -5.46 -5.58
N LEU A 189 1.34 -5.87 -5.25
CA LEU A 189 0.78 -5.73 -3.91
C LEU A 189 0.16 -7.05 -3.41
N PRO A 190 0.93 -8.16 -3.31
CA PRO A 190 0.34 -9.41 -2.84
C PRO A 190 -0.14 -9.29 -1.40
N ILE A 191 -1.25 -9.94 -1.09
CA ILE A 191 -1.86 -9.96 0.23
C ILE A 191 -1.84 -11.39 0.77
N ILE A 192 -1.36 -11.57 2.00
CA ILE A 192 -1.56 -12.79 2.76
C ILE A 192 -2.90 -12.67 3.51
N CYS A 193 -3.79 -13.64 3.34
CA CYS A 193 -5.00 -13.75 4.16
C CYS A 193 -5.35 -15.23 4.35
N ASN A 194 -5.77 -15.62 5.55
CA ASN A 194 -6.10 -17.01 5.88
C ASN A 194 -5.03 -18.05 5.47
N GLY A 195 -3.75 -17.69 5.64
CA GLY A 195 -2.62 -18.55 5.28
C GLY A 195 -2.43 -18.75 3.77
N ARG A 196 -2.97 -17.87 2.93
CA ARG A 196 -2.84 -17.91 1.46
C ARG A 196 -2.38 -16.57 0.92
N LEU A 197 -1.59 -16.62 -0.15
CA LEU A 197 -1.15 -15.44 -0.90
C LEU A 197 -2.11 -15.17 -2.05
N TYR A 198 -2.64 -13.95 -2.09
CA TYR A 198 -3.48 -13.39 -3.14
C TYR A 198 -2.64 -12.39 -3.93
N PRO A 199 -2.29 -12.69 -5.18
CA PRO A 199 -1.43 -11.81 -5.94
C PRO A 199 -2.25 -10.64 -6.50
N TYR A 200 -1.75 -9.42 -6.34
CA TYR A 200 -2.32 -8.23 -6.94
C TYR A 200 -1.24 -7.43 -7.66
N LEU A 201 -1.64 -6.81 -8.77
CA LEU A 201 -0.80 -5.96 -9.60
C LEU A 201 -1.58 -4.67 -9.91
N ILE A 202 -0.89 -3.54 -9.79
CA ILE A 202 -1.47 -2.22 -10.06
C ILE A 202 -0.55 -1.50 -11.04
N HIS A 203 -1.10 -0.99 -12.14
CA HIS A 203 -0.34 -0.22 -13.14
C HIS A 203 -0.29 1.27 -12.79
N ALA A 204 0.80 1.93 -13.20
CA ALA A 204 0.98 3.36 -13.00
C ALA A 204 -0.06 4.20 -13.76
N GLU A 205 -0.52 3.71 -14.92
CA GLU A 205 -1.51 4.38 -15.77
C GLU A 205 -2.92 4.37 -15.15
N SER A 206 -3.22 3.32 -14.38
CA SER A 206 -4.51 3.11 -13.74
C SER A 206 -4.34 2.70 -12.27
N PRO A 207 -3.86 3.59 -11.38
CA PRO A 207 -3.49 3.23 -10.00
C PRO A 207 -4.69 2.88 -9.10
N ARG A 208 -5.92 3.01 -9.62
CA ARG A 208 -7.17 2.62 -8.95
C ARG A 208 -7.74 1.29 -9.45
N GLU A 209 -7.16 0.73 -10.50
CA GLU A 209 -7.56 -0.55 -11.07
C GLU A 209 -6.63 -1.64 -10.55
N VAL A 210 -7.23 -2.70 -10.02
CA VAL A 210 -6.49 -3.82 -9.46
C VAL A 210 -6.61 -5.01 -10.38
N LEU A 211 -5.46 -5.52 -10.82
CA LEU A 211 -5.38 -6.76 -11.60
C LEU A 211 -5.00 -7.93 -10.68
N ILE A 212 -5.55 -9.10 -10.99
CA ILE A 212 -5.22 -10.36 -10.32
C ILE A 212 -4.34 -11.20 -11.26
N PRO A 213 -3.00 -11.14 -11.15
CA PRO A 213 -2.14 -11.93 -12.00
C PRO A 213 -2.16 -13.41 -11.58
N ARG A 214 -1.80 -14.29 -12.52
CA ARG A 214 -1.50 -15.69 -12.23
C ARG A 214 -0.15 -15.80 -11.54
N LEU A 215 -0.14 -16.32 -10.32
CA LEU A 215 1.09 -16.65 -9.60
C LEU A 215 1.71 -17.93 -10.16
N ILE A 216 2.97 -17.85 -10.59
CA ILE A 216 3.79 -18.98 -11.01
C ILE A 216 5.00 -19.07 -10.09
N LEU A 217 5.17 -20.20 -9.41
CA LEU A 217 6.34 -20.45 -8.60
C LEU A 217 7.44 -21.09 -9.47
N ILE A 218 8.65 -20.53 -9.41
CA ILE A 218 9.81 -20.98 -10.18
C ILE A 218 11.00 -21.35 -9.29
#